data_AF-A0A6P3XPL5-F1
#
_entry.id   AF-A0A6P3XPL5-F1
#
_cell.length_a   1.000
_cell.length_b   1.000
_cell.length_c   1.000
_cell.angle_alpha   90.00
_cell.angle_beta   90.00
_cell.angle_gamma   90.00
#
_symmetry.space_group_name_H-M   'P 1'
#
loop_
_entity.id
_entity.type
_entity.pdbx_description
1 polymer ?
#
loop_
_entity_poly.entity_id
_entity_poly.type
_entity_poly.pdbx_seq_one_letter_code
_entity_poly.pdbx_strand_id
1 'polypeptide(L)'
;MDKKYEILCISQFTLYHVLKGNKLDFHRAMPAQESERFYMNFLAELCKRYSPELVKDGKFGAMMEVCIQNNGPVTLEIESPTKSISNNDTMNIKKKEVSD
;
A
#
# COMPACT_ATOMS: atom_id res chain seq x y z
N MET A 1 -11.08 -11.08 12.85
CA MET A 1 -11.72 -9.80 12.50
C MET A 1 -12.69 -9.48 13.62
N ASP A 2 -12.19 -8.85 14.68
CA ASP A 2 -12.78 -9.08 16.02
C ASP A 2 -13.79 -8.01 16.42
N LYS A 3 -13.66 -6.81 15.83
CA LYS A 3 -14.50 -5.65 16.15
C LYS A 3 -15.63 -5.38 15.14
N LYS A 4 -15.67 -6.12 14.02
CA LYS A 4 -16.64 -5.91 12.93
C LYS A 4 -16.75 -4.45 12.46
N TYR A 5 -15.62 -3.76 12.35
CA TYR A 5 -15.57 -2.38 11.86
C TYR A 5 -15.55 -2.30 10.33
N GLU A 6 -15.92 -1.14 9.80
CA GLU A 6 -15.90 -0.90 8.36
C GLU A 6 -14.49 -0.69 7.82
N ILE A 7 -14.30 -0.99 6.54
CA ILE A 7 -13.06 -0.78 5.80
C ILE A 7 -13.38 0.12 4.61
N LEU A 8 -12.73 1.27 4.50
CA LEU A 8 -12.74 2.10 3.30
C LEU A 8 -11.46 1.85 2.50
N CYS A 9 -11.62 1.37 1.27
CA CYS A 9 -10.51 1.18 0.33
C CYS A 9 -10.50 2.32 -0.69
N ILE A 10 -9.31 2.90 -0.92
CA ILE A 10 -9.08 3.93 -1.93
C ILE A 10 -7.84 3.53 -2.74
N SER A 11 -7.99 3.41 -4.07
CA SER A 11 -6.86 3.17 -4.97
C SER A 11 -5.88 4.36 -4.95
N GLN A 12 -4.61 4.14 -4.57
CA GLN A 12 -3.62 5.22 -4.42
C GLN A 12 -2.27 4.87 -5.06
N PHE A 13 -2.12 5.13 -6.37
CA PHE A 13 -0.88 4.83 -7.09
C PHE A 13 0.32 5.68 -6.63
N THR A 14 0.08 6.87 -6.07
CA THR A 14 1.14 7.78 -5.62
C THR A 14 1.96 7.23 -4.45
N LEU A 15 1.46 6.21 -3.75
CA LEU A 15 2.25 5.51 -2.73
C LEU A 15 3.50 4.86 -3.37
N TYR A 16 3.41 4.42 -4.62
CA TYR A 16 4.51 3.79 -5.34
C TYR A 16 5.33 4.81 -6.16
N HIS A 17 5.86 5.81 -5.46
CA HIS A 17 6.66 6.88 -6.05
C HIS A 17 8.17 6.65 -5.92
N VAL A 18 8.92 7.28 -6.80
CA VAL A 18 10.37 7.48 -6.71
C VAL A 18 10.64 8.98 -6.72
N LEU A 19 11.52 9.44 -5.83
CA LEU A 19 11.96 10.82 -5.83
C LEU A 19 13.13 11.02 -6.81
N LYS A 20 12.94 11.92 -7.78
CA LYS A 20 14.00 12.44 -8.66
C LYS A 20 14.25 13.90 -8.26
N GLY A 21 15.10 14.10 -7.25
CA GLY A 21 15.17 15.38 -6.53
C GLY A 21 13.86 15.64 -5.78
N ASN A 22 13.22 16.77 -6.06
CA ASN A 22 11.92 17.15 -5.45
C ASN A 22 10.70 16.72 -6.30
N LYS A 23 10.92 16.04 -7.43
CA LYS A 23 9.85 15.59 -8.32
C LYS A 23 9.47 14.15 -8.01
N LEU A 24 8.17 13.91 -7.86
CA LEU A 24 7.60 12.57 -7.79
C LEU A 24 7.57 11.95 -9.20
N ASP A 25 8.04 10.72 -9.29
CA ASP A 25 7.98 9.87 -10.48
C ASP A 25 7.25 8.57 -10.14
N PHE A 26 6.30 8.16 -10.97
CA PHE A 26 5.43 7.01 -10.73
C PHE A 26 5.62 5.89 -11.77
N HIS A 27 6.74 5.88 -12.51
CA HIS A 27 7.00 4.90 -13.57
C HIS A 27 6.96 3.43 -13.12
N ARG A 28 7.06 3.17 -11.81
CA ARG A 28 6.97 1.82 -11.25
C ARG A 28 5.53 1.40 -10.93
N ALA A 29 4.60 2.35 -10.86
CA ALA A 29 3.20 2.03 -10.59
C ALA A 29 2.59 1.28 -11.78
N MET A 30 1.67 0.36 -11.48
CA MET A 30 0.96 -0.41 -12.51
C MET A 30 0.17 0.55 -13.43
N PRO A 31 0.12 0.31 -14.76
CA PRO A 31 -0.69 1.11 -15.67
C PRO A 31 -2.17 1.11 -15.31
N ALA A 32 -2.86 2.24 -15.54
CA ALA A 32 -4.25 2.46 -15.13
C ALA A 32 -5.20 1.32 -15.51
N GLN A 33 -5.18 0.89 -16.78
CA GLN A 33 -6.07 -0.15 -17.30
C GLN A 33 -5.88 -1.51 -16.61
N GLU A 34 -4.64 -1.91 -16.34
CA GLU A 34 -4.34 -3.15 -15.63
C GLU A 34 -4.67 -3.03 -14.14
N SER A 35 -4.36 -1.87 -13.56
CA SER A 35 -4.55 -1.60 -12.14
C SER A 35 -6.02 -1.51 -11.71
N GLU A 36 -6.93 -1.05 -12.59
CA GLU A 36 -8.36 -1.04 -12.29
C GLU A 36 -8.86 -2.47 -12.09
N ARG A 37 -8.54 -3.37 -13.03
CA ARG A 37 -8.91 -4.79 -12.93
C ARG A 37 -8.28 -5.44 -11.69
N PHE A 38 -7.01 -5.13 -11.41
CA PHE A 38 -6.33 -5.65 -10.23
C PHE A 38 -7.01 -5.18 -8.93
N TYR A 39 -7.32 -3.89 -8.84
CA TYR A 39 -7.98 -3.29 -7.68
C TYR A 39 -9.39 -3.86 -7.47
N MET A 40 -10.18 -4.05 -8.53
CA MET A 40 -11.51 -4.67 -8.44
C MET A 40 -11.43 -6.13 -7.95
N ASN A 41 -10.43 -6.89 -8.40
CA ASN A 41 -10.19 -8.24 -7.89
C ASN A 41 -9.77 -8.23 -6.41
N PHE A 42 -8.95 -7.27 -6.00
CA PHE A 42 -8.57 -7.08 -4.59
C PHE A 42 -9.80 -6.82 -3.71
N LEU A 43 -10.68 -5.90 -4.13
CA LEU A 43 -11.93 -5.62 -3.42
C LEU A 43 -12.84 -6.83 -3.34
N ALA A 44 -13.00 -7.56 -4.46
CA ALA A 44 -13.83 -8.77 -4.48
C ALA A 44 -13.32 -9.83 -3.49
N GLU A 45 -12.01 -10.04 -3.42
CA GLU A 45 -11.42 -10.99 -2.47
C GLU A 45 -11.53 -10.49 -1.02
N LEU A 46 -11.39 -9.18 -0.78
CA LEU A 46 -11.59 -8.58 0.54
C LEU A 46 -13.04 -8.76 1.03
N CYS A 47 -14.02 -8.46 0.18
CA CYS A 47 -15.44 -8.67 0.46
C CYS A 47 -15.74 -10.14 0.78
N LYS A 48 -15.15 -11.08 0.02
CA LYS A 48 -15.32 -12.51 0.23
C LYS A 48 -14.74 -13.00 1.56
N ARG A 49 -13.59 -12.45 1.98
CA ARG A 49 -12.88 -12.87 3.21
C ARG A 49 -13.39 -12.18 4.47
N TYR A 50 -14.08 -11.05 4.34
CA TYR A 50 -14.57 -10.28 5.47
C TYR A 50 -16.10 -10.22 5.56
N SER A 51 -16.71 -9.15 5.06
CA SER A 51 -18.15 -8.89 5.06
C SER A 51 -18.41 -7.85 3.95
N PRO A 52 -19.11 -8.21 2.86
CA PRO A 52 -19.35 -7.28 1.74
C PRO A 52 -20.00 -5.96 2.15
N GLU A 53 -20.88 -5.99 3.16
CA GLU A 53 -21.60 -4.83 3.67
C GLU A 53 -20.71 -3.83 4.43
N LEU A 54 -19.58 -4.30 4.98
CA LEU A 54 -18.63 -3.50 5.77
C LEU A 54 -17.46 -2.98 4.94
N VAL A 55 -17.33 -3.38 3.66
CA VAL A 55 -16.30 -2.89 2.76
C VAL A 55 -16.88 -1.78 1.89
N LYS A 56 -16.27 -0.60 1.96
CA LYS A 56 -16.60 0.56 1.14
C LYS A 56 -15.46 0.83 0.17
N ASP A 57 -15.80 1.32 -1.02
CA ASP A 57 -14.86 1.72 -2.06
C ASP A 57 -15.02 3.22 -2.35
N GLY A 58 -13.95 3.82 -2.85
CA GLY A 58 -14.01 5.10 -3.56
C GLY A 58 -14.43 4.90 -5.03
N LYS A 59 -13.93 5.77 -5.89
CA LYS A 59 -14.09 5.66 -7.35
C LYS A 59 -12.73 5.63 -8.01
N PHE A 60 -12.36 4.48 -8.57
CA PHE A 60 -11.07 4.28 -9.23
C PHE A 60 -10.82 5.35 -10.30
N GLY A 61 -9.62 5.93 -10.29
CA GLY A 61 -9.19 6.94 -11.27
C GLY A 61 -9.90 8.29 -11.20
N ALA A 62 -10.85 8.49 -10.29
CA ALA A 62 -11.52 9.77 -10.12
C ALA A 62 -10.74 10.69 -9.17
N MET A 63 -10.85 12.00 -9.40
CA MET A 63 -10.45 12.98 -8.41
C MET A 63 -11.42 12.92 -7.24
N MET A 64 -10.90 12.77 -6.01
CA MET A 64 -11.69 12.57 -4.80
C MET A 64 -11.18 13.46 -3.67
N GLU A 65 -12.11 13.89 -2.82
CA GLU A 65 -11.82 14.42 -1.51
C GLU A 65 -12.15 13.33 -0.48
N VAL A 66 -11.14 12.85 0.24
CA VAL A 66 -11.28 11.73 1.20
C VAL A 66 -11.09 12.28 2.61
N CYS A 67 -12.18 12.35 3.37
CA CYS A 67 -12.16 12.80 4.76
C CYS A 67 -11.82 11.63 5.68
N ILE A 68 -10.67 11.69 6.34
CA ILE A 68 -10.21 10.65 7.28
C ILE A 68 -10.14 11.24 8.69
N GLN A 69 -11.00 10.75 9.58
CA GLN A 69 -10.95 11.08 11.00
C GLN A 69 -10.19 9.99 11.76
N ASN A 70 -8.90 10.21 11.99
CA ASN A 70 -8.07 9.27 12.75
C ASN A 70 -8.36 9.38 14.25
N ASN A 71 -9.11 8.43 14.82
CA ASN A 71 -9.29 8.29 16.26
C ASN A 71 -8.06 7.55 16.85
N GLY A 72 -7.01 8.33 17.17
CA GLY A 72 -5.68 7.83 17.54
C GLY A 72 -4.67 8.99 17.60
N PRO A 73 -3.71 9.14 16.64
CA PRO A 73 -3.62 8.47 15.34
C PRO A 73 -2.77 7.18 15.35
N VAL A 74 -3.19 6.20 14.56
CA VAL A 74 -2.42 4.99 14.24
C VAL A 74 -2.34 4.88 12.73
N THR A 75 -1.12 4.79 12.19
CA THR A 75 -0.87 4.62 10.76
C THR A 75 0.12 3.47 10.60
N LEU A 76 -0.22 2.53 9.72
CA LEU A 76 0.59 1.35 9.45
C LEU A 76 0.91 1.30 7.96
N GLU A 77 2.19 1.15 7.63
CA GLU A 77 2.66 0.91 6.27
C GLU A 77 2.88 -0.58 6.07
N ILE A 78 2.30 -1.15 5.01
CA ILE A 78 2.36 -2.58 4.69
C ILE A 78 2.76 -2.72 3.22
N GLU A 79 3.78 -3.53 2.95
CA GLU A 79 4.28 -3.84 1.60
C GLU A 79 4.27 -5.36 1.36
N SER A 80 3.74 -5.81 0.23
CA SER A 80 3.53 -7.24 -0.10
C SER A 80 4.61 -7.92 -0.95
N PRO A 81 5.64 -7.22 -1.46
CA PRO A 81 6.94 -7.82 -1.70
C PRO A 81 7.66 -8.11 -0.38
N THR A 82 7.89 -9.38 -0.05
CA THR A 82 8.92 -9.70 0.93
C THR A 82 10.25 -9.27 0.31
N LYS A 83 10.93 -8.27 0.89
CA LYS A 83 12.36 -8.12 0.64
C LYS A 83 12.97 -9.47 1.00
N SER A 84 13.35 -10.26 -0.01
CA SER A 84 14.36 -11.27 0.22
C SER A 84 15.54 -10.47 0.77
N ILE A 85 16.00 -10.83 1.97
CA ILE A 85 17.25 -10.30 2.49
C ILE A 85 18.29 -10.72 1.45
N SER A 86 18.65 -9.79 0.57
CA SER A 86 19.69 -10.03 -0.40
C SER A 86 21.01 -10.07 0.39
N ASN A 87 21.87 -11.03 0.09
CA ASN A 87 23.15 -11.27 0.80
C ASN A 87 24.08 -10.03 0.91
N ASN A 88 23.75 -8.92 0.23
CA ASN A 88 24.47 -7.65 0.30
C ASN A 88 24.23 -6.89 1.62
N ASP A 89 23.07 -7.06 2.26
CA ASP A 89 22.80 -6.43 3.56
C ASP A 89 23.61 -7.09 4.70
N THR A 90 23.85 -8.41 4.59
CA THR A 90 24.67 -9.18 5.53
C THR A 90 26.15 -8.77 5.50
N MET A 91 26.65 -8.33 4.34
CA MET A 91 28.04 -7.87 4.16
C MET A 91 28.29 -6.49 4.80
N ASN A 92 27.29 -5.61 4.80
CA ASN A 92 27.40 -4.29 5.43
C ASN A 92 27.31 -4.35 6.95
N ILE A 93 26.56 -5.31 7.51
CA ILE A 93 26.50 -5.54 8.97
C ILE A 93 27.86 -6.05 9.47
N LYS A 94 28.47 -7.03 8.79
CA LYS A 94 29.80 -7.56 9.16
C LYS A 94 30.94 -6.55 9.02
N LYS A 95 30.88 -5.59 8.10
CA LYS A 95 31.90 -4.54 7.99
C LYS A 95 31.87 -3.55 9.17
N LYS A 96 30.71 -3.39 9.81
CA LYS A 96 30.54 -2.45 10.92
C LYS A 96 30.99 -3.03 12.26
N GLU A 97 30.87 -4.34 12.45
CA GLU A 97 31.32 -5.06 13.67
C GLU A 97 32.84 -5.30 13.73
N VAL A 98 33.58 -5.13 12.63
CA VAL A 98 35.04 -5.36 12.57
C VAL A 98 35.83 -4.04 12.69
N SER A 99 35.14 -2.90 12.83
CA SER A 99 35.75 -1.57 12.91
C SER A 99 35.61 -0.87 14.27
N ASP A 100 35.13 -1.58 15.30
CA ASP A 100 35.17 -1.14 16.71
C ASP A 100 36.10 -2.05 17.52
#